data_AF-Q5C1L3-F1
#
_entry.id   AF-Q5C1L3-F1
#
_cell.length_a   1.000
_cell.length_b   1.000
_cell.length_c   1.000
_cell.angle_alpha   90.00
_cell.angle_beta   90.00
_cell.angle_gamma   90.00
#
_symmetry.space_group_name_H-M   'P 1'
#
loop_
_entity.id
_entity.type
_entity.pdbx_description
1 polymer ?
#
loop_
_entity_poly.entity_id
_entity_poly.type
_entity_poly.pdbx_seq_one_letter_code
_entity_poly.pdbx_strand_id
1 'polypeptide(L)'
;PPCVAAMEGVVTSVYNSWRDVEFSDLQKTLESVACELTANHEKNDISRNNLVNQTKEFRKSAPEDVRKSSSTVIKCYQAEFDALQKRCKYAEDAYLSLYKRLIELPDPSFALGELHSLQKRADKATEFEFESRKFKETCDELKAKVQELKSHERENKRLQKRLDELTTSLNSQIQLNTSRIVDEYQRKLESREQELAVFRVEAEEN
;
A
#
# COMPACT_ATOMS: atom_id res chain seq x y z
N PRO A 1 -7.62 -2.92 -7.94
CA PRO A 1 -8.08 -4.14 -8.65
C PRO A 1 -7.77 -5.40 -7.84
N PRO A 2 -8.68 -6.39 -7.78
CA PRO A 2 -8.55 -7.58 -6.92
C PRO A 2 -7.29 -8.42 -7.18
N CYS A 3 -6.69 -8.32 -8.37
CA CYS A 3 -5.43 -9.00 -8.72
C CYS A 3 -4.22 -8.50 -7.91
N VAL A 4 -4.19 -7.22 -7.51
CA VAL A 4 -3.03 -6.62 -6.79
C VAL A 4 -3.02 -7.05 -5.33
N ALA A 5 -4.19 -7.02 -4.67
CA ALA A 5 -4.35 -7.46 -3.28
C ALA A 5 -4.08 -8.97 -3.09
N ALA A 6 -4.46 -9.79 -4.08
CA ALA A 6 -4.12 -11.22 -4.07
C ALA A 6 -2.60 -11.45 -4.18
N MET A 7 -1.90 -10.63 -4.96
CA MET A 7 -0.45 -10.74 -5.15
C MET A 7 0.34 -10.23 -3.93
N GLU A 8 -0.18 -9.21 -3.24
CA GLU A 8 0.38 -8.68 -1.99
C GLU A 8 0.40 -9.74 -0.88
N GLY A 9 -0.72 -10.45 -0.69
CA GLY A 9 -0.80 -11.57 0.26
C GLY A 9 0.18 -12.70 -0.06
N VAL A 10 0.42 -12.96 -1.35
CA VAL A 10 1.37 -13.99 -1.79
C VAL A 10 2.82 -13.57 -1.51
N VAL A 11 3.21 -12.34 -1.85
CA VAL A 11 4.59 -11.86 -1.61
C VAL A 11 4.91 -11.85 -0.12
N THR A 12 4.01 -11.31 0.71
CA THR A 12 4.19 -11.30 2.17
C THR A 12 4.22 -12.72 2.75
N SER A 13 3.34 -13.62 2.30
CA SER A 13 3.33 -15.00 2.76
C SER A 13 4.63 -15.72 2.40
N VAL A 14 5.09 -15.61 1.15
CA VAL A 14 6.30 -16.29 0.68
C VAL A 14 7.54 -15.72 1.37
N TYR A 15 7.63 -14.41 1.55
CA TYR A 15 8.73 -13.78 2.30
C TYR A 15 8.81 -14.29 3.74
N ASN A 16 7.68 -14.36 4.45
CA ASN A 16 7.66 -14.84 5.83
C ASN A 16 8.04 -16.32 5.91
N SER A 17 7.51 -17.16 5.01
CA SER A 17 7.86 -18.59 4.99
C SER A 17 9.35 -18.82 4.79
N TRP A 18 10.01 -18.09 3.90
CA TRP A 18 11.45 -18.25 3.67
C TRP A 18 12.31 -17.70 4.81
N ARG A 19 11.86 -16.64 5.48
CA ARG A 19 12.48 -16.18 6.72
C ARG A 19 12.44 -17.25 7.80
N ASP A 20 11.29 -17.90 8.00
CA ASP A 20 11.09 -18.89 9.05
C ASP A 20 11.87 -20.18 8.78
N VAL A 21 12.25 -20.44 7.52
CA VAL A 21 13.17 -21.53 7.15
C VAL A 21 14.59 -21.29 7.66
N GLU A 22 14.97 -20.03 7.95
CA GLU A 22 16.31 -19.66 8.41
C GLU A 22 17.40 -20.29 7.51
N PHE A 23 17.35 -19.98 6.22
CA PHE A 23 18.09 -20.70 5.18
C PHE A 23 19.60 -20.82 5.46
N SER A 24 20.22 -19.80 6.08
CA SER A 24 21.63 -19.86 6.50
C SER A 24 21.91 -20.95 7.53
N ASP A 25 21.02 -21.16 8.50
CA ASP A 25 21.17 -22.18 9.53
C ASP A 25 20.84 -23.58 8.99
N LEU A 26 19.88 -23.67 8.06
CA LEU A 26 19.68 -24.87 7.25
C LEU A 26 20.96 -25.24 6.48
N GLN A 27 21.60 -24.28 5.80
CA GLN A 27 22.86 -24.50 5.08
C GLN A 27 23.97 -25.02 6.00
N LYS A 28 24.14 -24.44 7.20
CA LYS A 28 25.11 -24.93 8.20
C LYS A 28 24.81 -26.36 8.65
N THR A 29 23.52 -26.68 8.86
CA THR A 29 23.10 -28.03 9.24
C THR A 29 23.41 -29.03 8.12
N LEU A 30 23.15 -28.64 6.87
CA LEU A 30 23.44 -29.48 5.72
C LEU A 30 24.96 -29.75 5.57
N GLU A 31 25.78 -28.71 5.75
CA GLU A 31 27.24 -28.80 5.75
C GLU A 31 27.75 -29.78 6.82
N SER A 32 27.23 -29.65 8.06
CA SER A 32 27.62 -30.50 9.18
C SER A 32 27.34 -31.98 8.89
N VAL A 33 26.14 -32.30 8.39
CA VAL A 33 25.77 -33.67 8.05
C VAL A 33 26.60 -34.20 6.87
N ALA A 34 26.89 -33.39 5.85
CA ALA A 34 27.76 -33.79 4.75
C ALA A 34 29.19 -34.13 5.22
N CYS A 35 29.73 -33.35 6.17
CA CYS A 35 31.02 -33.63 6.81
C CYS A 35 30.98 -34.95 7.60
N GLU A 36 29.93 -35.17 8.40
CA GLU A 36 29.76 -36.41 9.18
C GLU A 36 29.61 -37.64 8.27
N LEU A 37 28.85 -37.54 7.18
CA LEU A 37 28.72 -38.62 6.20
C LEU A 37 30.09 -38.99 5.63
N THR A 38 30.87 -38.01 5.20
CA THR A 38 32.22 -38.24 4.66
C THR A 38 33.13 -38.94 5.69
N ALA A 39 33.08 -38.52 6.95
CA ALA A 39 33.84 -39.16 8.03
C ALA A 39 33.35 -40.59 8.34
N ASN A 40 32.05 -40.85 8.20
CA ASN A 40 31.46 -42.17 8.44
C ASN A 40 31.75 -43.16 7.31
N HIS A 41 31.91 -42.70 6.07
CA HIS A 41 32.30 -43.56 4.94
C HIS A 41 33.60 -44.32 5.22
N GLU A 42 34.65 -43.61 5.67
CA GLU A 42 35.95 -44.23 5.97
C GLU A 42 35.83 -45.29 7.09
N LYS A 43 35.07 -44.98 8.14
CA LYS A 43 34.82 -45.92 9.25
C LYS A 43 34.05 -47.16 8.80
N ASN A 44 33.04 -46.97 7.94
CA ASN A 44 32.24 -48.05 7.40
C ASN A 44 33.07 -49.01 6.54
N ASP A 45 33.98 -48.47 5.72
CA ASP A 45 34.88 -49.29 4.88
C ASP A 45 35.86 -50.13 5.72
N ILE A 46 36.42 -49.54 6.79
CA ILE A 46 37.29 -50.27 7.73
C ILE A 46 36.50 -51.37 8.45
N SER A 47 35.31 -51.04 8.97
CA SER A 47 34.44 -51.99 9.68
C SER A 47 34.02 -53.15 8.78
N ARG A 48 33.64 -52.86 7.53
CA ARG A 48 33.30 -53.86 6.51
C ARG A 48 34.46 -54.81 6.26
N ASN A 49 35.67 -54.28 6.05
CA ASN A 49 36.86 -55.10 5.83
C ASN A 49 37.18 -56.00 7.03
N ASN A 50 37.05 -55.48 8.25
CA ASN A 50 37.22 -56.27 9.47
C ASN A 50 36.19 -57.42 9.55
N LEU A 51 34.92 -57.14 9.30
CA LEU A 51 33.85 -58.15 9.32
C LEU A 51 34.07 -59.25 8.28
N VAL A 52 34.50 -58.89 7.07
CA VAL A 52 34.86 -59.86 6.02
C VAL A 52 36.02 -60.75 6.47
N ASN A 53 37.06 -60.16 7.08
CA ASN A 53 38.21 -60.92 7.57
C ASN A 53 37.82 -61.87 8.71
N GLN A 54 37.04 -61.41 9.69
CA GLN A 54 36.53 -62.27 10.77
C GLN A 54 35.67 -63.42 10.24
N THR A 55 34.82 -63.16 9.24
CA THR A 55 33.99 -64.20 8.62
C THR A 55 34.84 -65.24 7.89
N LYS A 56 35.92 -64.81 7.23
CA LYS A 56 36.88 -65.72 6.57
C LYS A 56 37.62 -66.57 7.60
N GLU A 57 38.12 -65.96 8.67
CA GLU A 57 38.82 -66.67 9.75
C GLU A 57 37.90 -67.68 10.44
N PHE A 58 36.66 -67.31 10.76
CA PHE A 58 35.65 -68.24 11.28
C PHE A 58 35.45 -69.45 10.37
N ARG A 59 35.35 -69.26 9.04
CA ARG A 59 35.21 -70.37 8.09
C ARG A 59 36.42 -71.30 8.05
N LYS A 60 37.63 -70.80 8.37
CA LYS A 60 38.86 -71.61 8.42
C LYS A 60 39.01 -72.38 9.73
N SER A 61 38.71 -71.73 10.86
CA SER A 61 38.97 -72.27 12.20
C SER A 61 37.82 -73.07 12.80
N ALA A 62 36.58 -72.86 12.34
CA ALA A 62 35.41 -73.51 12.93
C ALA A 62 35.30 -75.01 12.57
N PRO A 63 34.84 -75.86 13.53
CA PRO A 63 34.46 -77.25 13.28
C PRO A 63 33.45 -77.42 12.14
N GLU A 64 33.48 -78.54 11.44
CA GLU A 64 32.69 -78.76 10.21
C GLU A 64 31.17 -78.71 10.43
N ASP A 65 30.70 -79.30 11.52
CA ASP A 65 29.30 -79.32 11.94
C ASP A 65 28.77 -77.91 12.25
N VAL A 66 29.55 -77.11 12.98
CA VAL A 66 29.26 -75.70 13.27
C VAL A 66 29.26 -74.87 11.98
N ARG A 67 30.20 -75.15 11.08
CA ARG A 67 30.30 -74.46 9.78
C ARG A 67 29.09 -74.74 8.89
N LYS A 68 28.58 -75.98 8.90
CA LYS A 68 27.37 -76.38 8.15
C LYS A 68 26.12 -75.71 8.72
N SER A 69 25.93 -75.73 10.03
CA SER A 69 24.74 -75.13 10.67
C SER A 69 24.69 -73.60 10.55
N SER A 70 25.85 -72.94 10.66
CA SER A 70 25.95 -71.48 10.55
C SER A 70 25.97 -70.94 9.12
N SER A 71 26.23 -71.77 8.11
CA SER A 71 26.40 -71.33 6.71
C SER A 71 25.21 -70.54 6.18
N THR A 72 24.00 -71.06 6.38
CA THR A 72 22.75 -70.42 5.91
C THR A 72 22.54 -69.09 6.62
N VAL A 73 22.73 -69.06 7.94
CA VAL A 73 22.57 -67.84 8.75
C VAL A 73 23.54 -66.76 8.30
N ILE A 74 24.83 -67.09 8.14
CA ILE A 74 25.85 -66.15 7.66
C ILE A 74 25.48 -65.58 6.29
N LYS A 75 25.00 -66.42 5.36
CA LYS A 75 24.57 -65.96 4.03
C LYS A 75 23.39 -64.99 4.10
N CYS A 76 22.40 -65.26 4.95
CA CYS A 76 21.25 -64.35 5.14
C CYS A 76 21.71 -63.00 5.70
N TYR A 77 22.54 -62.98 6.74
CA TYR A 77 23.09 -61.73 7.29
C TYR A 77 23.95 -60.97 6.26
N GLN A 78 24.73 -61.67 5.45
CA GLN A 78 25.50 -61.04 4.36
C GLN A 78 24.60 -60.39 3.32
N ALA A 79 23.54 -61.08 2.88
CA ALA A 79 22.58 -60.54 1.92
C ALA A 79 21.86 -59.30 2.47
N GLU A 80 21.41 -59.34 3.73
CA GLU A 80 20.77 -58.19 4.38
C GLU A 80 21.75 -57.03 4.59
N PHE A 81 23.00 -57.32 4.96
CA PHE A 81 24.04 -56.29 5.09
C PHE A 81 24.35 -55.61 3.76
N ASP A 82 24.51 -56.38 2.67
CA ASP A 82 24.76 -55.81 1.34
C ASP A 82 23.56 -55.00 0.83
N ALA A 83 22.33 -55.47 1.09
CA ALA A 83 21.11 -54.72 0.77
C ALA A 83 21.02 -53.41 1.56
N LEU A 84 21.33 -53.45 2.87
CA LEU A 84 21.38 -52.27 3.72
C LEU A 84 22.45 -51.28 3.23
N GLN A 85 23.66 -51.76 2.94
CA GLN A 85 24.75 -50.91 2.44
C GLN A 85 24.34 -50.23 1.13
N LYS A 86 23.70 -50.95 0.22
CA LYS A 86 23.21 -50.38 -1.05
C LYS A 86 22.19 -49.26 -0.80
N ARG A 87 21.28 -49.45 0.15
CA ARG A 87 20.27 -48.44 0.53
C ARG A 87 20.91 -47.24 1.22
N CYS A 88 21.88 -47.44 2.11
CA CYS A 88 22.62 -46.36 2.76
C CYS A 88 23.38 -45.53 1.73
N LYS A 89 24.16 -46.18 0.86
CA LYS A 89 24.91 -45.49 -0.20
C LYS A 89 23.99 -44.67 -1.12
N TYR A 90 22.84 -45.22 -1.49
CA TYR A 90 21.86 -44.47 -2.28
C TYR A 90 21.34 -43.23 -1.55
N ALA A 91 21.05 -43.34 -0.25
CA ALA A 91 20.58 -42.21 0.57
C ALA A 91 21.67 -41.15 0.75
N GLU A 92 22.92 -41.57 0.98
CA GLU A 92 24.10 -40.70 1.09
C GLU A 92 24.37 -39.96 -0.23
N ASP A 93 24.34 -40.67 -1.37
CA ASP A 93 24.51 -40.07 -2.70
C ASP A 93 23.40 -39.05 -3.01
N ALA A 94 22.14 -39.39 -2.69
CA ALA A 94 21.01 -38.48 -2.87
C ALA A 94 21.11 -37.24 -1.97
N TYR A 95 21.51 -37.43 -0.72
CA TYR A 95 21.74 -36.34 0.23
C TYR A 95 22.84 -35.40 -0.25
N LEU A 96 24.02 -35.93 -0.60
CA LEU A 96 25.15 -35.13 -1.10
C LEU A 96 24.81 -34.41 -2.40
N SER A 97 23.99 -35.02 -3.28
CA SER A 97 23.48 -34.35 -4.47
C SER A 97 22.58 -33.16 -4.15
N LEU A 98 21.75 -33.23 -3.11
CA LEU A 98 20.91 -32.12 -2.68
C LEU A 98 21.74 -31.03 -1.99
N TYR A 99 22.61 -31.42 -1.06
CA TYR A 99 23.51 -30.51 -0.34
C TYR A 99 24.33 -29.64 -1.30
N LYS A 100 24.99 -30.25 -2.30
CA LYS A 100 25.78 -29.52 -3.31
C LYS A 100 24.97 -28.45 -4.05
N ARG A 101 23.68 -28.72 -4.30
CA ARG A 101 22.79 -27.76 -4.99
C ARG A 101 22.34 -26.64 -4.08
N LEU A 102 22.18 -26.88 -2.78
CA LEU A 102 21.61 -25.91 -1.83
C LEU A 102 22.67 -25.01 -1.19
N ILE A 103 23.90 -25.49 -1.02
CA ILE A 103 24.96 -24.74 -0.33
C ILE A 103 25.44 -23.52 -1.12
N GLU A 104 25.37 -23.59 -2.45
CA GLU A 104 25.80 -22.50 -3.35
C GLU A 104 24.71 -21.44 -3.57
N LEU A 105 23.47 -21.71 -3.16
CA LEU A 105 22.36 -20.78 -3.39
C LEU A 105 22.40 -19.64 -2.37
N PRO A 106 22.14 -18.39 -2.81
CA PRO A 106 21.94 -17.28 -1.89
C PRO A 106 20.61 -17.44 -1.15
N ASP A 107 20.52 -16.86 0.05
CA ASP A 107 19.27 -16.83 0.81
C ASP A 107 18.19 -16.02 0.06
N PRO A 108 17.07 -16.66 -0.37
CA PRO A 108 16.02 -15.98 -1.10
C PRO A 108 15.28 -14.92 -0.25
N SER A 109 15.33 -15.03 1.09
CA SER A 109 14.66 -14.13 2.01
C SER A 109 15.12 -12.69 1.83
N PHE A 110 16.40 -12.47 1.50
CA PHE A 110 16.93 -11.14 1.27
C PHE A 110 16.24 -10.44 0.09
N ALA A 111 16.24 -11.08 -1.09
CA ALA A 111 15.62 -10.54 -2.29
C ALA A 111 14.09 -10.40 -2.15
N LEU A 112 13.45 -11.36 -1.47
CA LEU A 112 12.01 -11.31 -1.17
C LEU A 112 11.68 -10.15 -0.21
N GLY A 113 12.57 -9.84 0.74
CA GLY A 113 12.41 -8.70 1.64
C GLY A 113 12.44 -7.36 0.92
N GLU A 114 13.37 -7.21 -0.02
CA GLU A 114 13.44 -6.03 -0.89
C GLU A 114 12.19 -5.91 -1.77
N LEU A 115 11.73 -7.01 -2.36
CA LEU A 115 10.49 -7.02 -3.15
C LEU A 115 9.27 -6.63 -2.31
N HIS A 116 9.16 -7.16 -1.09
CA HIS A 116 8.09 -6.82 -0.15
C HIS A 116 8.14 -5.34 0.27
N SER A 117 9.34 -4.77 0.45
CA SER A 117 9.53 -3.34 0.72
C SER A 117 9.12 -2.47 -0.48
N LEU A 118 9.52 -2.86 -1.69
CA LEU A 118 9.15 -2.19 -2.93
C LEU A 118 7.63 -2.22 -3.16
N GLN A 119 6.97 -3.34 -2.88
CA GLN A 119 5.53 -3.47 -2.98
C GLN A 119 4.83 -2.43 -2.08
N LYS A 120 5.20 -2.38 -0.79
CA LYS A 120 4.66 -1.37 0.15
C LYS A 120 4.88 0.06 -0.29
N ARG A 121 6.03 0.35 -0.92
CA ARG A 121 6.32 1.68 -1.47
C ARG A 121 5.47 1.98 -2.70
N ALA A 122 5.24 1.00 -3.56
CA ALA A 122 4.36 1.14 -4.71
C ALA A 122 2.92 1.43 -4.27
N ASP A 123 2.41 0.70 -3.28
CA ASP A 123 1.05 0.91 -2.77
C ASP A 123 0.88 2.34 -2.21
N LYS A 124 1.84 2.81 -1.40
CA LYS A 124 1.87 4.21 -0.92
C LYS A 124 1.96 5.23 -2.06
N ALA A 125 2.74 4.95 -3.10
CA ALA A 125 2.83 5.84 -4.25
C ALA A 125 1.49 5.96 -4.97
N THR A 126 0.77 4.85 -5.15
CA THR A 126 -0.57 4.87 -5.77
C THR A 126 -1.60 5.63 -4.91
N GLU A 127 -1.51 5.52 -3.59
CA GLU A 127 -2.34 6.28 -2.66
C GLU A 127 -2.07 7.79 -2.79
N PHE A 128 -0.79 8.20 -2.79
CA PHE A 128 -0.42 9.61 -2.98
C PHE A 128 -0.82 10.15 -4.36
N GLU A 129 -0.72 9.35 -5.42
CA GLU A 129 -1.19 9.75 -6.76
C GLU A 129 -2.70 9.98 -6.78
N PHE A 130 -3.47 9.13 -6.09
CA PHE A 130 -4.91 9.29 -5.96
C PHE A 130 -5.27 10.57 -5.18
N GLU A 131 -4.62 10.81 -4.04
CA GLU A 131 -4.82 12.03 -3.24
C GLU A 131 -4.43 13.29 -4.01
N SER A 132 -3.30 13.26 -4.73
CA SER A 132 -2.83 14.37 -5.55
C SER A 132 -3.84 14.73 -6.65
N ARG A 133 -4.43 13.71 -7.30
CA ARG A 133 -5.48 13.92 -8.30
C ARG A 133 -6.70 14.59 -7.68
N LYS A 134 -7.19 14.08 -6.55
CA LYS A 134 -8.35 14.64 -5.84
C LYS A 134 -8.11 16.08 -5.36
N PHE A 135 -6.90 16.36 -4.89
CA PHE A 135 -6.50 17.71 -4.49
C PHE A 135 -6.49 18.67 -5.68
N LYS A 136 -5.97 18.23 -6.83
CA LYS A 136 -5.97 19.01 -8.06
C LYS A 136 -7.38 19.31 -8.56
N GLU A 137 -8.27 18.31 -8.56
CA GLU A 137 -9.69 18.48 -8.88
C GLU A 137 -10.35 19.53 -7.96
N THR A 138 -10.14 19.43 -6.65
CA THR A 138 -10.68 20.39 -5.67
C THR A 138 -10.14 21.81 -5.91
N CYS A 139 -8.85 21.93 -6.25
CA CYS A 139 -8.23 23.21 -6.57
C CYS A 139 -8.85 23.84 -7.83
N ASP A 140 -9.12 23.05 -8.87
CA ASP A 140 -9.72 23.55 -10.10
C ASP A 140 -11.19 23.94 -9.91
N GLU A 141 -11.95 23.19 -9.09
CA GLU A 141 -13.30 23.57 -8.65
C GLU A 141 -13.33 24.88 -7.86
N LEU A 142 -12.41 25.05 -6.89
CA LEU A 142 -12.33 26.29 -6.11
C LEU A 142 -11.93 27.48 -6.97
N LYS A 143 -11.00 27.31 -7.91
CA LYS A 143 -10.67 28.36 -8.89
C LYS A 143 -11.89 28.76 -9.71
N ALA A 144 -12.69 27.79 -10.17
CA ALA A 144 -13.93 28.07 -10.91
C ALA A 144 -14.92 28.87 -10.06
N LYS A 145 -15.17 28.46 -8.81
CA LYS A 145 -16.03 29.19 -7.86
C LYS A 145 -15.53 30.61 -7.59
N VAL A 146 -14.22 30.81 -7.48
CA VAL A 146 -13.64 32.15 -7.31
C VAL A 146 -13.88 33.03 -8.53
N GLN A 147 -13.76 32.49 -9.75
CA GLN A 147 -14.07 33.25 -10.97
C GLN A 147 -15.56 33.61 -11.05
N GLU A 148 -16.43 32.68 -10.67
CA GLU A 148 -17.87 32.91 -10.61
C GLU A 148 -18.22 34.01 -9.60
N LEU A 149 -17.69 33.94 -8.37
CA LEU A 149 -17.87 34.96 -7.35
C LEU A 149 -17.39 36.35 -7.81
N LYS A 150 -16.27 36.42 -8.52
CA LYS A 150 -15.78 37.69 -9.11
C LYS A 150 -16.70 38.23 -10.21
N SER A 151 -17.43 37.36 -10.91
CA SER A 151 -18.44 37.77 -11.89
C SER A 151 -19.67 38.32 -11.16
N HIS A 152 -20.16 37.59 -10.15
CA HIS A 152 -21.28 38.02 -9.31
C HIS A 152 -20.99 39.34 -8.58
N GLU A 153 -19.77 39.54 -8.08
CA GLU A 153 -19.37 40.79 -7.42
C GLU A 153 -19.41 41.99 -8.40
N ARG A 154 -18.98 41.80 -9.65
CA ARG A 154 -19.06 42.82 -10.69
C ARG A 154 -20.50 43.18 -11.03
N GLU A 155 -21.36 42.18 -11.17
CA GLU A 155 -22.79 42.40 -11.42
C GLU A 155 -23.45 43.12 -10.25
N ASN A 156 -23.15 42.72 -9.02
CA ASN A 156 -23.72 43.36 -7.82
C ASN A 156 -23.31 44.83 -7.72
N LYS A 157 -22.04 45.18 -8.02
CA LYS A 157 -21.60 46.58 -8.11
C LYS A 157 -22.36 47.37 -9.19
N ARG A 158 -22.65 46.75 -10.34
CA ARG A 158 -23.44 47.37 -11.41
C ARG A 158 -24.88 47.64 -10.98
N LEU A 159 -25.51 46.65 -10.36
CA LEU A 159 -26.88 46.75 -9.85
C LEU A 159 -26.97 47.80 -8.73
N GLN A 160 -26.01 47.83 -7.81
CA GLN A 160 -25.95 48.83 -6.75
C GLN A 160 -25.88 50.24 -7.32
N LYS A 161 -24.98 50.48 -8.29
CA LYS A 161 -24.86 51.79 -8.95
C LYS A 161 -26.18 52.20 -9.64
N ARG A 162 -26.86 51.25 -10.29
CA ARG A 162 -28.14 51.51 -10.94
C ARG A 162 -29.24 51.87 -9.94
N LEU A 163 -29.24 51.22 -8.78
CA LEU A 163 -30.17 51.50 -7.69
C LEU A 163 -29.92 52.90 -7.11
N ASP A 164 -28.66 53.30 -6.93
CA ASP A 164 -28.28 54.64 -6.47
C ASP A 164 -28.69 55.73 -7.49
N GLU A 165 -28.50 55.49 -8.79
CA GLU A 165 -28.94 56.38 -9.88
C GLU A 165 -30.46 56.58 -9.86
N LEU A 166 -31.23 55.47 -9.77
CA LEU A 166 -32.70 55.51 -9.69
C LEU A 166 -33.18 56.22 -8.42
N THR A 167 -32.55 55.94 -7.28
CA THR A 167 -32.88 56.59 -6.00
C THR A 167 -32.65 58.09 -6.07
N THR A 168 -31.53 58.52 -6.65
CA THR A 168 -31.21 59.94 -6.85
C THR A 168 -32.22 60.61 -7.78
N SER A 169 -32.52 59.99 -8.92
CA SER A 169 -33.51 60.50 -9.89
C SER A 169 -34.90 60.65 -9.25
N LEU A 170 -35.34 59.66 -8.48
CA LEU A 170 -36.64 59.70 -7.81
C LEU A 170 -36.68 60.80 -6.75
N ASN A 171 -35.62 60.94 -5.95
CA ASN A 171 -35.51 62.01 -4.97
C ASN A 171 -35.54 63.39 -5.61
N SER A 172 -34.83 63.61 -6.72
CA SER A 172 -34.89 64.87 -7.47
C SER A 172 -36.29 65.14 -8.03
N GLN A 173 -37.00 64.13 -8.52
CA GLN A 173 -38.37 64.27 -9.00
C GLN A 173 -39.35 64.61 -7.86
N ILE A 174 -39.19 63.97 -6.69
CA ILE A 174 -39.95 64.28 -5.48
C ILE A 174 -39.68 65.72 -5.03
N GLN A 175 -38.41 66.15 -4.99
CA GLN A 175 -38.04 67.52 -4.64
C GLN A 175 -38.64 68.55 -5.59
N LEU A 176 -38.54 68.31 -6.91
CA LEU A 176 -39.12 69.20 -7.93
C LEU A 176 -40.63 69.32 -7.78
N ASN A 177 -41.33 68.18 -7.61
CA ASN A 177 -42.76 68.16 -7.40
C ASN A 177 -43.16 68.85 -6.08
N THR A 178 -42.39 68.65 -5.02
CA THR A 178 -42.63 69.30 -3.72
C THR A 178 -42.45 70.80 -3.82
N SER A 179 -41.37 71.29 -4.45
CA SER A 179 -41.15 72.72 -4.70
C SER A 179 -42.29 73.32 -5.51
N ARG A 180 -42.71 72.66 -6.60
CA ARG A 180 -43.83 73.12 -7.42
C ARG A 180 -45.13 73.23 -6.62
N ILE A 181 -45.43 72.23 -5.80
CA ILE A 181 -46.61 72.24 -4.93
C ILE A 181 -46.51 73.39 -3.91
N VAL A 182 -45.35 73.56 -3.26
CA VAL A 182 -45.12 74.65 -2.30
C VAL A 182 -45.30 76.02 -2.97
N ASP A 183 -44.69 76.25 -4.14
CA ASP A 183 -44.82 77.51 -4.89
C ASP A 183 -46.28 77.78 -5.28
N GLU A 184 -47.01 76.75 -5.75
CA GLU A 184 -48.44 76.86 -6.07
C GLU A 184 -49.27 77.24 -4.83
N TYR A 185 -48.98 76.69 -3.65
CA TYR A 185 -49.66 77.05 -2.41
C TYR A 185 -49.25 78.42 -1.88
N GLN A 186 -47.98 78.81 -2.02
CA GLN A 186 -47.48 80.13 -1.63
C GLN A 186 -48.17 81.24 -2.42
N ARG A 187 -48.27 81.09 -3.75
CA ARG A 187 -48.99 82.04 -4.61
C ARG A 187 -50.47 82.15 -4.26
N LYS A 188 -51.11 81.02 -3.93
CA LYS A 188 -52.51 81.02 -3.47
C LYS A 188 -52.68 81.75 -2.15
N LEU A 189 -51.72 81.59 -1.23
CA LEU A 189 -51.71 82.30 0.05
C LEU A 189 -51.53 83.81 -0.17
N GLU A 190 -50.55 84.22 -0.97
CA GLU A 190 -50.30 85.63 -1.32
C GLU A 190 -51.53 86.29 -1.97
N SER A 191 -52.18 85.60 -2.91
CA SER A 191 -53.43 86.07 -3.52
C SER A 191 -54.54 86.27 -2.47
N ARG A 192 -54.70 85.31 -1.56
CA ARG A 192 -55.66 85.40 -0.44
C ARG A 192 -55.36 86.56 0.51
N GLU A 193 -54.08 86.79 0.83
CA GLU A 193 -53.66 87.90 1.68
C GLU A 193 -53.90 89.25 1.00
N GLN A 194 -53.64 89.37 -0.29
CA GLN A 194 -53.96 90.57 -1.08
C GLN A 194 -55.47 90.84 -1.12
N GLU A 195 -56.28 89.82 -1.38
CA GLU A 195 -57.74 89.92 -1.33
C GLU A 195 -58.22 90.43 0.04
N LEU A 196 -57.72 89.84 1.14
CA LEU A 196 -58.05 90.27 2.49
C LEU A 196 -57.58 91.71 2.79
N ALA A 197 -56.43 92.12 2.28
CA ALA A 197 -55.94 93.49 2.44
C ALA A 197 -56.83 94.49 1.71
N VAL A 198 -57.28 94.19 0.48
CA VAL A 198 -58.26 95.01 -0.25
C VAL A 198 -59.55 95.12 0.53
N PHE A 199 -60.10 93.98 1.00
CA PHE A 199 -61.31 93.98 1.84
C PHE A 199 -61.15 94.80 3.13
N ARG A 200 -59.96 94.83 3.74
CA ARG A 200 -59.70 95.64 4.94
C ARG A 200 -59.67 97.14 4.64
N VAL A 201 -59.06 97.54 3.52
CA VAL A 201 -59.04 98.96 3.10
C VAL A 201 -60.46 99.42 2.76
N GLU A 202 -61.23 98.60 2.03
CA GLU A 202 -62.63 98.89 1.71
C GLU A 202 -63.54 98.97 2.96
N ALA A 203 -63.20 98.24 4.02
CA ALA A 203 -63.89 98.30 5.31
C ALA A 203 -63.46 99.49 6.19
N GLU A 204 -62.29 100.10 5.94
CA GLU A 204 -61.78 101.28 6.64
C GLU A 204 -62.21 102.60 5.94
N GLU A 205 -62.61 102.56 4.66
CA GLU A 205 -63.09 103.71 3.87
C GLU A 205 -64.63 103.94 3.89
N ASN A 206 -65.39 103.03 4.54
CA ASN A 206 -66.85 103.16 4.77
C ASN A 206 -67.19 103.43 6.23
#